data_AF-A0A180G0Q9-F1
#
_entry.id   AF-A0A180G0Q9-F1
#
_cell.length_a   1.000
_cell.length_b   1.000
_cell.length_c   1.000
_cell.angle_alpha   90.00
_cell.angle_beta   90.00
_cell.angle_gamma   90.00
#
_symmetry.space_group_name_H-M   'P 1'
#
loop_
_entity.id
_entity.type
_entity.pdbx_description
1 polymer ?
#
loop_
_entity_poly.entity_id
_entity_poly.type
_entity_poly.pdbx_seq_one_letter_code
_entity_poly.pdbx_strand_id
1 'polypeptide(L)'
;MKLVSLYKKEAVLELLRNRLRGPEIFLATEEEVNNLLASILELSENLREELNELTGEQDMRGVMNDEESKLLLLLWSAKADLFVQAVHIQAKKRPLLESKSIGARLGTKLKEKIYKALQARRPAVKKYIDAFNRCFANYVTKFPDQKLSDAADYPL
;
A
#
# COMPACT_ATOMS: atom_id res chain seq x y z
N MET A 1 -5.98 4.06 9.94
CA MET A 1 -4.99 5.16 9.93
C MET A 1 -5.35 6.19 8.86
N LYS A 2 -5.94 7.33 9.25
CA LYS A 2 -6.36 8.40 8.31
C LYS A 2 -5.18 9.07 7.58
N LEU A 3 -4.02 9.14 8.25
CA LEU A 3 -2.80 9.74 7.69
C LEU A 3 -2.19 8.94 6.53
N VAL A 4 -2.16 7.61 6.62
CA VAL A 4 -1.68 6.74 5.53
C VAL A 4 -2.57 6.87 4.28
N SER A 5 -3.89 6.98 4.45
CA SER A 5 -4.79 7.21 3.31
C SER A 5 -4.55 8.57 2.65
N LEU A 6 -4.25 9.61 3.42
CA LEU A 6 -3.91 10.93 2.91
C LEU A 6 -2.64 10.87 2.05
N TYR A 7 -1.56 10.26 2.56
CA TYR A 7 -0.32 10.10 1.80
C TYR A 7 -0.48 9.25 0.53
N LYS A 8 -1.34 8.22 0.56
CA LYS A 8 -1.66 7.44 -0.65
C LYS A 8 -2.40 8.30 -1.69
N LYS A 9 -3.36 9.12 -1.27
CA LYS A 9 -4.08 10.07 -2.15
C LYS A 9 -3.13 11.12 -2.73
N GLU A 10 -2.21 11.65 -1.93
CA GLU A 10 -1.18 12.59 -2.38
C GLU A 10 -0.27 11.96 -3.45
N ALA A 11 0.15 10.71 -3.28
CA ALA A 11 0.94 10.00 -4.28
C ALA A 11 0.17 9.80 -5.60
N VAL A 12 -1.15 9.58 -5.54
CA VAL A 12 -2.01 9.52 -6.73
C VAL A 12 -2.10 10.88 -7.41
N LEU A 13 -2.24 11.97 -6.63
CA LEU A 13 -2.26 13.33 -7.16
C LEU A 13 -0.98 13.66 -7.95
N GLU A 14 0.18 13.30 -7.39
CA GLU A 14 1.47 13.50 -8.06
C GLU A 14 1.58 12.68 -9.35
N LEU A 15 1.04 11.45 -9.38
CA LEU A 15 0.98 10.66 -10.61
C LEU A 15 0.11 11.35 -11.68
N LEU A 16 -1.06 11.88 -11.31
CA LEU A 16 -1.94 12.59 -12.23
C LEU A 16 -1.29 13.88 -12.77
N ARG A 17 -0.60 14.64 -11.90
CA ARG A 17 0.17 15.82 -12.29
C ARG A 17 1.32 15.47 -13.23
N ASN A 18 2.02 14.37 -12.98
CA ASN A 18 3.08 13.89 -13.87
C ASN A 18 2.54 13.47 -15.23
N ARG A 19 1.35 12.84 -15.28
CA ARG A 19 0.68 12.49 -16.53
C ARG A 19 0.33 13.72 -17.36
N LEU A 20 -0.07 14.83 -16.72
CA LEU A 20 -0.28 16.11 -17.41
C LEU A 20 1.00 16.72 -17.98
N ARG A 21 2.16 16.42 -17.38
CA ARG A 21 3.47 16.90 -17.86
C ARG A 21 4.11 15.95 -18.89
N GLY A 22 3.56 14.75 -19.04
CA GLY A 22 4.08 13.70 -19.90
C GLY A 22 3.65 13.86 -21.36
N PRO A 23 4.33 13.17 -22.29
CA PRO A 23 3.97 13.21 -23.71
C PRO A 23 2.62 12.56 -24.01
N GLU A 24 2.04 11.81 -23.07
CA GLU A 24 0.73 11.15 -23.24
C GLU A 24 -0.41 12.16 -23.43
N ILE A 25 -0.24 13.42 -23.00
CA ILE A 25 -1.23 14.47 -23.25
C ILE A 25 -1.43 14.75 -24.73
N PHE A 26 -0.41 14.53 -25.57
CA PHE A 26 -0.48 14.79 -27.00
C PHE A 26 -1.32 13.75 -27.75
N LEU A 27 -1.63 12.63 -27.10
CA LEU A 27 -2.50 11.57 -27.61
C LEU A 27 -3.91 11.64 -27.02
N ALA A 28 -4.14 12.51 -26.04
CA ALA A 28 -5.41 12.65 -25.35
C ALA A 28 -6.32 13.67 -26.05
N THR A 29 -7.63 13.47 -25.95
CA THR A 29 -8.61 14.45 -26.42
C THR A 29 -8.72 15.64 -25.46
N GLU A 30 -9.23 16.77 -25.94
CA GLU A 30 -9.48 17.95 -25.09
C GLU A 30 -10.40 17.62 -23.90
N GLU A 31 -11.40 16.76 -24.12
CA GLU A 31 -12.30 16.28 -23.08
C GLU A 31 -11.58 15.42 -22.02
N GLU A 32 -10.68 14.53 -22.45
CA GLU A 32 -9.86 13.72 -21.54
C GLU A 32 -8.91 14.57 -20.69
N VAL A 33 -8.33 15.62 -21.28
CA VAL A 33 -7.47 16.58 -20.57
C VAL A 33 -8.28 17.39 -19.56
N ASN A 34 -9.47 17.87 -19.93
CA ASN A 34 -10.36 18.60 -19.03
C ASN A 34 -10.85 17.73 -17.87
N ASN A 35 -11.20 16.46 -18.14
CA ASN A 35 -11.57 15.49 -17.09
C ASN A 35 -10.41 15.22 -16.13
N LEU A 36 -9.18 15.11 -16.64
CA LEU A 36 -7.98 14.95 -15.83
C LEU A 36 -7.72 16.18 -14.94
N LEU A 37 -7.88 17.39 -15.48
CA LEU A 37 -7.77 18.64 -14.72
C LEU A 37 -8.84 18.74 -13.63
N ALA A 38 -10.09 18.42 -13.95
CA ALA A 38 -11.19 18.40 -12.98
C ALA A 38 -10.91 17.40 -11.84
N SER A 39 -10.44 16.20 -12.19
CA SER A 39 -10.06 15.17 -11.19
C SER A 39 -8.92 15.64 -10.28
N ILE A 40 -7.94 16.38 -10.82
CA ILE A 40 -6.82 16.94 -10.04
C ILE A 40 -7.32 18.05 -9.11
N LEU A 41 -8.20 18.93 -9.57
CA LEU A 41 -8.77 20.00 -8.76
C LEU A 41 -9.59 19.43 -7.60
N GLU A 42 -10.52 18.51 -7.90
CA GLU A 42 -11.34 17.86 -6.90
C GLU A 42 -10.49 17.11 -5.86
N LEU A 43 -9.51 16.33 -6.30
CA LEU A 43 -8.66 15.57 -5.39
C LEU A 43 -7.71 16.48 -4.58
N SER A 44 -7.31 17.63 -5.13
CA SER A 44 -6.50 18.63 -4.41
C SER A 44 -7.32 19.33 -3.32
N GLU A 45 -8.56 19.73 -3.60
CA GLU A 45 -9.44 20.36 -2.62
C GLU A 45 -9.83 19.38 -1.51
N ASN A 46 -10.22 18.16 -1.85
CA ASN A 46 -10.52 17.11 -0.87
C ASN A 46 -9.30 16.82 0.04
N LEU A 47 -8.09 16.77 -0.53
CA LEU A 47 -6.86 16.61 0.27
C LEU A 47 -6.62 17.79 1.20
N ARG A 48 -6.89 19.01 0.74
CA ARG A 48 -6.75 20.22 1.56
C ARG A 48 -7.76 20.26 2.71
N GLU A 49 -8.99 19.84 2.46
CA GLU A 49 -10.02 19.71 3.51
C GLU A 49 -9.65 18.64 4.54
N GLU A 50 -9.30 17.43 4.09
CA GLU A 50 -8.83 16.35 4.98
C GLU A 50 -7.59 16.75 5.78
N LEU A 51 -6.67 17.52 5.17
CA LEU A 51 -5.51 18.08 5.84
C LEU A 51 -5.92 19.07 6.93
N ASN A 52 -6.85 19.99 6.63
CA ASN A 52 -7.32 20.98 7.59
C ASN A 52 -8.05 20.33 8.77
N GLU A 53 -8.84 19.28 8.53
CA GLU A 53 -9.47 18.49 9.59
C GLU A 53 -8.43 17.83 10.51
N LEU A 54 -7.34 17.30 9.95
CA LEU A 54 -6.27 16.66 10.73
C LEU A 54 -5.33 17.64 11.42
N THR A 55 -5.14 18.85 10.87
CA THR A 55 -4.20 19.86 11.38
C THR A 55 -4.88 20.88 12.31
N GLY A 56 -6.21 20.83 12.45
CA GLY A 56 -6.95 21.61 13.45
C GLY A 56 -6.56 21.28 14.90
N GLU A 57 -5.99 20.09 15.11
CA GLU A 57 -5.26 19.72 16.32
C GLU A 57 -3.80 20.23 16.17
N GLN A 58 -3.47 21.33 16.86
CA GLN A 58 -2.23 22.13 16.69
C GLN A 58 -0.88 21.38 16.75
N ASP A 59 -0.88 20.09 17.09
CA ASP A 59 0.33 19.29 17.36
C ASP A 59 0.84 18.46 16.16
N MET A 60 0.03 18.29 15.10
CA MET A 60 0.37 17.37 13.99
C MET A 60 1.21 18.01 12.86
N ARG A 61 1.39 19.34 12.86
CA ARG A 61 2.04 20.06 11.75
C ARG A 61 3.54 19.75 11.63
N GLY A 62 4.21 19.42 12.73
CA GLY A 62 5.62 19.00 12.74
C GLY A 62 5.83 17.58 12.22
N VAL A 63 4.94 16.65 12.58
CA VAL A 63 4.99 15.24 12.12
C VAL A 63 4.64 15.12 10.63
N MET A 64 3.76 15.96 10.12
CA MET A 64 3.36 15.94 8.71
C MET A 64 4.41 16.47 7.74
N ASN A 65 5.31 17.35 8.19
CA ASN A 65 6.39 17.91 7.37
C ASN A 65 7.65 17.05 7.35
N ASP A 66 7.67 15.94 8.10
CA ASP A 66 8.77 14.99 8.07
C ASP A 66 8.56 13.96 6.96
N GLU A 67 9.26 14.17 5.84
CA GLU A 67 9.27 13.27 4.70
C GLU A 67 9.76 11.87 5.08
N GLU A 68 10.61 11.75 6.11
CA GLU A 68 11.04 10.45 6.63
C GLU A 68 9.87 9.69 7.27
N SER A 69 9.17 10.32 8.23
CA SER A 69 7.98 9.78 8.88
C SER A 69 6.91 9.36 7.86
N LYS A 70 6.69 10.16 6.82
CA LYS A 70 5.78 9.83 5.72
C LYS A 70 6.19 8.54 5.01
N LEU A 71 7.45 8.41 4.59
CA LEU A 71 7.94 7.23 3.89
C LEU A 71 7.94 5.99 4.79
N LEU A 72 8.29 6.14 6.07
CA LEU A 72 8.19 5.07 7.06
C LEU A 72 6.76 4.59 7.22
N LEU A 73 5.79 5.50 7.41
CA LEU A 73 4.37 5.13 7.54
C LEU A 73 3.85 4.38 6.31
N LEU A 74 4.24 4.79 5.10
CA LEU A 74 3.88 4.08 3.87
C LEU A 74 4.52 2.69 3.79
N LEU A 75 5.80 2.57 4.17
CA LEU A 75 6.52 1.30 4.22
C LEU A 75 5.87 0.34 5.23
N TRP A 76 5.53 0.83 6.42
CA TRP A 76 4.86 0.05 7.46
C TRP A 76 3.46 -0.39 7.04
N SER A 77 2.69 0.49 6.37
CA SER A 77 1.41 0.09 5.77
C SER A 77 1.59 -1.03 4.76
N ALA A 78 2.60 -0.97 3.88
CA ALA A 78 2.86 -2.02 2.90
C ALA A 78 3.32 -3.33 3.57
N LYS A 79 4.12 -3.26 4.64
CA LYS A 79 4.53 -4.41 5.46
C LYS A 79 3.32 -5.07 6.13
N ALA A 80 2.40 -4.28 6.67
CA ALA A 80 1.16 -4.77 7.27
C ALA A 80 0.25 -5.47 6.24
N ASP A 81 0.09 -4.90 5.05
CA ASP A 81 -0.67 -5.52 3.96
C ASP A 81 -0.07 -6.89 3.56
N LEU A 82 1.25 -6.99 3.48
CA LEU A 82 1.95 -8.24 3.19
C LEU A 82 1.75 -9.28 4.31
N PHE A 83 1.81 -8.85 5.57
CA PHE A 83 1.55 -9.69 6.73
C PHE A 83 0.14 -10.28 6.69
N VAL A 84 -0.88 -9.46 6.37
CA VAL A 84 -2.26 -9.94 6.18
C VAL A 84 -2.32 -11.04 5.12
N GLN A 85 -1.65 -10.88 3.98
CA GLN A 85 -1.61 -11.93 2.95
C GLN A 85 -0.95 -13.21 3.46
N ALA A 86 0.15 -13.10 4.20
CA ALA A 86 0.86 -14.23 4.78
C ALA A 86 -0.01 -15.01 5.77
N VAL A 87 -0.72 -14.32 6.68
CA VAL A 87 -1.66 -14.93 7.64
C VAL A 87 -2.74 -15.71 6.90
N HIS A 88 -3.36 -15.12 5.88
CA HIS A 88 -4.40 -15.83 5.14
C HIS A 88 -3.84 -17.03 4.34
N ILE A 89 -2.61 -16.98 3.83
CA ILE A 89 -1.97 -18.14 3.19
C ILE A 89 -1.75 -19.24 4.23
N GLN A 90 -1.29 -18.87 5.42
CA GLN A 90 -1.07 -19.81 6.51
C GLN A 90 -2.38 -20.47 6.95
N ALA A 91 -3.44 -19.70 7.11
CA ALA A 91 -4.78 -20.21 7.39
C ALA A 91 -5.26 -21.21 6.32
N LYS A 92 -5.07 -20.90 5.04
CA LYS A 92 -5.42 -21.82 3.94
C LYS A 92 -4.57 -23.09 3.89
N LYS A 93 -3.32 -23.03 4.38
CA LYS A 93 -2.41 -24.19 4.43
C LYS A 93 -2.64 -25.07 5.66
N ARG A 94 -3.22 -24.54 6.75
CA ARG A 94 -3.45 -25.29 8.01
C ARG A 94 -4.06 -26.68 7.82
N PRO A 95 -5.12 -26.87 7.01
CA PRO A 95 -5.67 -28.21 6.81
C PRO A 95 -4.62 -29.20 6.27
N LEU A 96 -3.80 -28.78 5.31
CA LEU A 96 -2.75 -29.64 4.75
C LEU A 96 -1.72 -30.07 5.80
N LEU A 97 -1.42 -29.22 6.78
CA LEU A 97 -0.50 -29.53 7.88
C LEU A 97 -1.15 -30.50 8.87
N GLU A 98 -2.41 -30.25 9.25
CA GLU A 98 -3.16 -31.07 10.20
C GLU A 98 -3.41 -32.49 9.66
N SER A 99 -3.65 -32.66 8.36
CA SER A 99 -3.78 -34.02 7.78
C SER A 99 -2.52 -34.86 7.81
N LYS A 100 -1.34 -34.23 7.90
CA LYS A 100 -0.07 -34.95 8.04
C LYS A 100 0.22 -35.32 9.49
N SER A 101 -0.35 -34.58 10.46
CA SER A 101 -0.04 -34.72 11.88
C SER A 101 -1.08 -35.51 12.67
N ILE A 102 -2.37 -35.49 12.28
CA ILE A 102 -3.50 -35.96 13.11
C ILE A 102 -4.06 -37.32 12.61
N GLY A 103 -3.48 -37.94 11.58
CA GLY A 103 -3.98 -39.20 11.02
C GLY A 103 -5.30 -39.06 10.23
N ALA A 104 -5.90 -37.86 10.20
CA ALA A 104 -7.03 -37.52 9.35
C ALA A 104 -6.57 -37.38 7.89
N ARG A 105 -6.77 -38.42 7.08
CA ARG A 105 -6.42 -38.38 5.65
C ARG A 105 -7.28 -37.36 4.91
N LEU A 106 -6.70 -36.22 4.56
CA LEU A 106 -7.32 -35.26 3.65
C LEU A 106 -7.50 -35.88 2.26
N GLY A 107 -8.74 -35.94 1.79
CA GLY A 107 -9.08 -36.42 0.45
C GLY A 107 -8.42 -35.60 -0.67
N THR A 108 -8.15 -36.24 -1.80
CA THR A 108 -7.47 -35.66 -2.97
C THR A 108 -8.15 -34.39 -3.47
N LYS A 109 -9.49 -34.42 -3.60
CA LYS A 109 -10.30 -33.27 -4.03
C LYS A 109 -10.10 -32.02 -3.16
N LEU A 110 -9.97 -32.19 -1.83
CA LEU A 110 -9.80 -31.06 -0.92
C LEU A 110 -8.38 -30.49 -0.99
N LYS A 111 -7.36 -31.34 -1.12
CA LYS A 111 -5.98 -30.90 -1.37
C LYS A 111 -5.86 -30.11 -2.67
N GLU A 112 -6.45 -30.60 -3.75
CA GLU A 112 -6.46 -29.92 -5.05
C GLU A 112 -7.15 -28.56 -4.98
N LYS A 113 -8.29 -28.46 -4.30
CA LYS A 113 -8.98 -27.17 -4.09
C LYS A 113 -8.09 -26.16 -3.35
N ILE A 114 -7.38 -26.59 -2.30
CA ILE A 114 -6.46 -25.72 -1.55
C ILE A 114 -5.30 -25.26 -2.46
N TYR A 115 -4.67 -26.17 -3.22
CA TYR A 115 -3.59 -25.80 -4.13
C TYR A 115 -4.06 -24.85 -5.23
N LYS A 116 -5.21 -25.10 -5.87
CA LYS A 116 -5.79 -24.17 -6.86
C LYS A 116 -6.05 -22.79 -6.27
N ALA A 117 -6.59 -22.71 -5.05
CA ALA A 117 -6.83 -21.44 -4.37
C ALA A 117 -5.52 -20.69 -4.02
N LEU A 118 -4.45 -21.41 -3.68
CA LEU A 118 -3.12 -20.81 -3.45
C LEU A 118 -2.51 -20.30 -4.75
N GLN A 119 -2.62 -21.07 -5.85
CA GLN A 119 -2.14 -20.68 -7.18
C GLN A 119 -2.84 -19.42 -7.67
N ALA A 120 -4.17 -19.37 -7.58
CA ALA A 120 -4.97 -18.22 -7.99
C ALA A 120 -4.61 -16.93 -7.23
N ARG A 121 -4.06 -17.05 -6.01
CA ARG A 121 -3.68 -15.89 -5.19
C ARG A 121 -2.28 -15.34 -5.51
N ARG A 122 -1.43 -16.10 -6.21
CA ARG A 122 -0.04 -15.68 -6.50
C ARG A 122 0.06 -14.30 -7.16
N PRO A 123 -0.76 -13.95 -8.17
CA PRO A 123 -0.67 -12.64 -8.80
C PRO A 123 -0.98 -11.50 -7.83
N ALA A 124 -1.97 -11.68 -6.95
CA ALA A 124 -2.31 -10.69 -5.93
C ALA A 124 -1.17 -10.52 -4.93
N VAL A 125 -0.59 -11.62 -4.42
CA VAL A 125 0.56 -11.57 -3.49
C VAL A 125 1.77 -10.89 -4.12
N LYS A 126 2.04 -11.16 -5.41
CA LYS A 126 3.11 -10.48 -6.14
C LYS A 126 2.92 -8.96 -6.15
N LYS A 127 1.69 -8.46 -6.37
CA LYS A 127 1.39 -7.02 -6.29
C LYS A 127 1.74 -6.42 -4.92
N TYR A 128 1.45 -7.11 -3.82
CA TYR A 128 1.80 -6.64 -2.48
C TYR A 128 3.31 -6.65 -2.22
N ILE A 129 4.03 -7.66 -2.72
CA ILE A 129 5.50 -7.71 -2.66
C ILE A 129 6.11 -6.56 -3.46
N ASP A 130 5.65 -6.35 -4.69
CA ASP A 130 6.15 -5.28 -5.56
C ASP A 130 5.87 -3.89 -4.94
N ALA A 131 4.71 -3.70 -4.30
CA ALA A 131 4.38 -2.49 -3.58
C ALA A 131 5.31 -2.25 -2.38
N PHE A 132 5.54 -3.27 -1.56
CA PHE A 132 6.50 -3.18 -0.44
C PHE A 132 7.91 -2.84 -0.93
N ASN A 133 8.40 -3.56 -1.95
CA ASN A 133 9.73 -3.33 -2.50
C ASN A 133 9.89 -1.91 -3.06
N ARG A 134 8.84 -1.35 -3.68
CA ARG A 134 8.84 0.04 -4.15
C ARG A 134 8.95 1.03 -2.98
N CYS A 135 8.14 0.86 -1.94
CA CYS A 135 8.22 1.70 -0.74
C CYS A 135 9.58 1.59 -0.06
N PHE A 136 10.13 0.38 0.03
CA PHE A 136 11.44 0.13 0.62
C PHE A 136 12.56 0.80 -0.19
N ALA A 137 12.57 0.63 -1.52
CA ALA A 137 13.53 1.27 -2.40
C ALA A 137 13.47 2.80 -2.28
N ASN A 138 12.27 3.38 -2.26
CA ASN A 138 12.09 4.82 -2.09
C ASN A 138 12.66 5.32 -0.75
N TYR A 139 12.43 4.58 0.34
CA TYR A 139 12.97 4.94 1.65
C TYR A 139 14.50 4.87 1.67
N VAL A 140 15.08 3.74 1.27
CA VAL A 140 16.54 3.54 1.27
C VAL A 140 17.27 4.52 0.35
N THR A 141 16.65 4.90 -0.78
CA THR A 141 17.25 5.88 -1.71
C THR A 141 17.33 7.28 -1.09
N LYS A 142 16.33 7.67 -0.29
CA LYS A 142 16.32 8.98 0.38
C LYS A 142 17.08 8.99 1.72
N PHE A 143 17.13 7.85 2.40
CA PHE A 143 17.69 7.70 3.74
C PHE A 143 18.61 6.45 3.83
N PRO A 144 19.78 6.47 3.17
CA PRO A 144 20.67 5.30 3.09
C PRO A 144 21.40 4.98 4.40
N ASP A 145 21.63 5.99 5.24
CA ASP A 145 22.42 5.87 6.48
C ASP A 145 21.59 5.40 7.69
N GLN A 146 20.26 5.38 7.56
CA GLN A 146 19.36 4.92 8.60
C GLN A 146 19.21 3.40 8.56
N LYS A 147 19.60 2.75 9.66
CA LYS A 147 19.17 1.38 9.92
C LYS A 147 17.70 1.43 10.27
N LEU A 148 16.86 0.76 9.47
CA LEU A 148 15.48 0.44 9.86
C LEU A 148 15.53 -0.30 11.18
N SER A 149 15.33 0.42 12.29
CA SER A 149 15.23 -0.20 13.60
C SER A 149 13.97 -1.05 13.60
N ASP A 150 14.10 -2.35 13.88
CA ASP A 150 12.95 -3.25 14.10
C ASP A 150 12.14 -2.85 15.35
N ALA A 151 12.61 -1.86 16.11
CA ALA A 151 11.98 -1.35 17.32
C ALA A 151 11.91 0.17 17.30
N ALA A 152 10.70 0.72 17.21
CA ALA A 152 10.36 1.98 17.85
C ALA A 152 8.84 2.03 18.04
N ASP A 153 8.45 2.19 19.30
CA ASP A 153 7.09 2.37 19.77
C ASP A 153 6.36 3.46 18.97
N TYR A 154 5.32 3.06 18.23
CA TYR A 154 4.25 3.97 17.86
C TYR A 154 2.93 3.37 18.34
N PRO A 155 2.09 4.17 19.02
CA PRO A 155 0.89 3.66 19.66
C PRO A 155 -0.08 3.10 18.60
N LEU A 156 -0.52 1.87 18.84
CA LEU A 156 -1.63 1.23 18.12
C LEU A 156 -2.95 1.96 18.38
#